data_AF-A0AAD7BGS2-F1
#
_entry.id   AF-A0AAD7BGS2-F1
#
_cell.length_a   1.000
_cell.length_b   1.000
_cell.length_c   1.000
_cell.angle_alpha   90.00
_cell.angle_beta   90.00
_cell.angle_gamma   90.00
#
_symmetry.space_group_name_H-M   'P 1'
#
loop_
_entity.id
_entity.type
_entity.pdbx_description
1 polymer ?
#
loop_
_entity_poly.entity_id
_entity_poly.type
_entity_poly.pdbx_seq_one_letter_code
_entity_poly.pdbx_strand_id
1 'polypeptide(L)'
;FDFFLVALPCVVFGAIHCAAWNAVDFPTVAEMWLWKGSSLLLVTVPLIVWSTLCFVSRIEAIPTPILWPLIFVYVVARLVLVGLSFAQWRSLPGDVFADVEVHYYIPH
;
A
#
# COMPACT_ATOMS: atom_id res chain seq x y z
N PHE A 1 -23.74 2.01 4.57
CA PHE A 1 -22.47 1.86 3.84
C PHE A 1 -21.61 0.88 4.62
N ASP A 2 -21.45 -0.34 4.11
CA ASP A 2 -20.72 -1.40 4.80
C ASP A 2 -19.23 -1.07 4.83
N PHE A 3 -18.69 -0.81 6.03
CA PHE A 3 -17.27 -0.54 6.25
C PHE A 3 -16.35 -1.65 5.69
N PHE A 4 -16.91 -2.84 5.46
CA PHE A 4 -16.23 -3.99 4.87
C PHE A 4 -15.74 -3.68 3.45
N LEU A 5 -16.59 -3.04 2.65
CA LEU A 5 -16.29 -2.69 1.26
C LEU A 5 -15.14 -1.67 1.16
N VAL A 6 -14.92 -0.88 2.20
CA VAL A 6 -13.82 0.09 2.27
C VAL A 6 -12.56 -0.54 2.87
N ALA A 7 -12.70 -1.33 3.94
CA ALA A 7 -11.57 -1.93 4.64
C ALA A 7 -10.86 -3.00 3.80
N LEU A 8 -11.62 -3.86 3.12
CA LEU A 8 -11.06 -4.98 2.35
C LEU A 8 -10.07 -4.55 1.25
N PRO A 9 -10.38 -3.62 0.33
CA PRO A 9 -9.42 -3.19 -0.68
C PRO A 9 -8.20 -2.49 -0.06
N CYS A 10 -8.35 -1.81 1.07
CA CYS A 10 -7.23 -1.18 1.76
C CYS A 10 -6.26 -2.21 2.34
N VAL A 11 -6.80 -3.23 3.03
CA VAL A 11 -6.00 -4.30 3.62
C VAL A 11 -5.31 -5.11 2.53
N VAL A 12 -6.02 -5.47 1.45
CA VAL A 12 -5.43 -6.22 0.33
C VAL A 12 -4.32 -5.43 -0.34
N PHE A 13 -4.56 -4.14 -0.64
CA PHE A 13 -3.54 -3.27 -1.23
C PHE A 13 -2.30 -3.16 -0.34
N GLY A 14 -2.49 -2.82 0.94
CA GLY A 14 -1.39 -2.73 1.90
C GLY A 14 -0.65 -4.06 2.10
N ALA A 15 -1.37 -5.19 2.11
CA ALA A 15 -0.79 -6.52 2.30
C ALA A 15 0.09 -6.94 1.11
N ILE A 16 -0.30 -6.63 -0.13
CA ILE A 16 0.51 -6.90 -1.32
C ILE A 16 1.82 -6.09 -1.26
N HIS A 17 1.75 -4.82 -0.87
CA HIS A 17 2.96 -3.99 -0.71
C HIS A 17 3.82 -4.40 0.49
N CYS A 18 3.21 -4.92 1.55
CA CYS A 18 3.92 -5.57 2.64
C CYS A 18 4.59 -6.88 2.17
N ALA A 19 3.98 -7.67 1.28
CA ALA A 19 4.61 -8.88 0.76
C ALA A 19 5.91 -8.57 -0.01
N ALA A 20 6.00 -7.36 -0.59
CA ALA A 20 7.19 -6.84 -1.25
C ALA A 20 8.28 -6.31 -0.28
N TRP A 21 8.17 -6.54 1.03
CA TRP A 21 9.00 -5.94 2.10
C TRP A 21 10.51 -5.94 1.85
N ASN A 22 11.03 -7.03 1.29
CA ASN A 22 12.45 -7.24 1.00
C ASN A 22 12.68 -7.64 -0.47
N ALA A 23 11.64 -7.65 -1.30
CA ALA A 23 11.73 -8.06 -2.70
C ALA A 23 12.02 -6.87 -3.64
N VAL A 24 11.88 -5.65 -3.14
CA VAL A 24 12.05 -4.41 -3.90
C VAL A 24 13.30 -3.70 -3.43
N ASP A 25 14.19 -3.40 -4.37
CA ASP A 25 15.40 -2.62 -4.12
C ASP A 25 15.07 -1.12 -4.18
N PHE A 26 15.28 -0.42 -3.07
CA PHE A 26 15.05 1.02 -2.99
C PHE A 26 16.38 1.77 -3.19
N PRO A 27 16.41 2.80 -4.05
CA PRO A 27 17.60 3.64 -4.23
C PRO A 27 18.06 4.31 -2.94
N THR A 28 17.13 4.64 -2.03
CA THR A 28 17.43 5.24 -0.74
C THR A 28 16.78 4.51 0.44
N VAL A 29 17.45 4.56 1.59
CA VAL A 29 16.94 4.01 2.86
C VAL A 29 15.67 4.73 3.31
N ALA A 30 15.53 6.02 3.00
CA ALA A 30 14.33 6.80 3.31
C ALA A 30 13.09 6.27 2.56
N GLU A 31 13.22 6.01 1.25
CA GLU A 31 12.15 5.44 0.44
C GLU A 31 11.73 4.05 0.94
N MET A 32 12.70 3.22 1.35
CA MET A 32 12.43 1.91 1.93
C MET A 32 11.59 2.02 3.22
N TRP A 33 11.97 2.89 4.15
CA TRP A 33 11.22 3.05 5.41
C TRP A 33 9.85 3.70 5.18
N LEU A 34 9.76 4.65 4.25
CA LEU A 34 8.48 5.25 3.85
C LEU A 34 7.55 4.19 3.24
N TRP A 35 8.06 3.30 2.38
CA TRP A 35 7.30 2.17 1.84
C TRP A 35 6.79 1.24 2.94
N LYS A 36 7.71 0.80 3.80
CA LYS A 36 7.43 -0.15 4.90
C LYS A 36 6.40 0.41 5.88
N GLY A 37 6.61 1.65 6.33
CA GLY A 37 5.70 2.35 7.23
C GLY A 37 4.32 2.57 6.60
N SER A 38 4.28 3.03 5.35
CA SER A 38 3.01 3.30 4.66
C SER A 38 2.21 2.02 4.40
N SER A 39 2.87 0.93 4.02
CA SER A 39 2.24 -0.39 3.81
C SER A 39 1.64 -0.92 5.11
N LEU A 40 2.37 -0.83 6.24
CA LEU A 40 1.88 -1.27 7.53
C LEU A 40 0.71 -0.42 8.03
N LEU A 41 0.76 0.90 7.85
CA LEU A 41 -0.33 1.81 8.19
C LEU A 41 -1.62 1.48 7.42
N LEU A 42 -1.51 1.19 6.12
CA LEU A 42 -2.65 0.85 5.27
C LEU A 42 -3.30 -0.49 5.62
N VAL A 43 -2.59 -1.41 6.27
CA VAL A 43 -3.15 -2.66 6.79
C VAL A 43 -3.73 -2.45 8.20
N THR A 44 -2.98 -1.82 9.09
CA THR A 44 -3.32 -1.74 10.53
C THR A 44 -4.49 -0.80 10.82
N VAL A 45 -4.53 0.39 10.21
CA VAL A 45 -5.61 1.37 10.44
C VAL A 45 -7.01 0.82 10.11
N PRO A 46 -7.27 0.26 8.91
CA PRO A 46 -8.60 -0.28 8.60
C PRO A 46 -8.95 -1.51 9.44
N LEU A 47 -7.98 -2.35 9.83
CA LEU A 47 -8.24 -3.49 10.72
C LEU A 47 -8.62 -3.05 12.15
N ILE A 48 -7.98 -2.01 12.68
CA ILE A 48 -8.32 -1.44 13.99
C ILE A 48 -9.72 -0.82 13.94
N VAL A 49 -10.03 -0.04 12.91
CA VAL A 49 -11.37 0.56 12.74
C VAL A 49 -12.43 -0.53 12.56
N TRP A 50 -12.16 -1.56 11.76
CA TRP A 50 -13.08 -2.67 11.58
C TRP A 50 -13.33 -3.45 12.88
N SER A 51 -12.26 -3.83 13.59
CA SER A 51 -12.37 -4.59 14.84
C SER A 51 -13.09 -3.81 15.94
N THR A 52 -12.81 -2.51 16.10
CA THR A 52 -13.51 -1.66 17.08
C THR A 52 -15.01 -1.56 16.77
N LEU A 53 -15.40 -1.43 15.50
CA LEU A 53 -16.81 -1.37 15.10
C LEU A 53 -17.55 -2.71 15.25
N CYS A 54 -16.86 -3.84 15.05
CA CYS A 54 -17.46 -5.18 15.16
C CYS A 54 -17.60 -5.67 16.60
N PHE A 55 -16.58 -5.46 17.44
CA PHE A 55 -16.52 -6.05 18.77
C PHE A 55 -17.01 -5.13 19.88
N VAL A 56 -17.03 -3.83 19.64
CA VAL A 56 -17.47 -2.89 20.65
C VAL A 56 -18.73 -2.17 20.18
N SER A 57 -19.86 -2.56 20.77
CA SER A 57 -21.16 -1.94 20.59
C SER A 57 -21.04 -0.41 20.71
N ARG A 58 -21.17 0.30 19.58
CA ARG A 58 -21.25 1.77 19.45
C ARG A 58 -20.34 2.52 20.44
N ILE A 59 -19.02 2.28 20.37
CA ILE A 59 -18.02 3.12 21.07
C ILE A 59 -18.31 4.58 20.76
N GLU A 60 -18.37 5.41 21.81
CA GLU A 60 -18.37 6.86 21.71
C GLU A 60 -17.35 7.27 20.64
N ALA A 61 -17.85 7.93 19.59
CA ALA A 61 -17.13 8.19 18.35
C ALA A 61 -15.66 8.53 18.63
N ILE A 62 -14.73 7.85 17.93
CA ILE A 62 -13.30 8.20 17.96
C ILE A 62 -13.20 9.72 18.03
N PRO A 63 -12.61 10.30 19.09
CA PRO A 63 -12.75 11.72 19.35
C PRO A 63 -12.29 12.48 18.10
N THR A 64 -13.15 13.36 17.60
CA THR A 64 -12.96 14.12 16.36
C THR A 64 -11.56 14.74 16.18
N PRO A 65 -10.84 15.23 17.21
CA PRO A 65 -9.48 15.71 17.03
C PRO A 65 -8.45 14.63 16.63
N ILE A 66 -8.71 13.34 16.88
CA ILE A 66 -7.82 12.23 16.51
C ILE A 66 -8.11 11.73 15.08
N LEU A 67 -9.35 11.87 14.61
CA LEU A 67 -9.74 11.40 13.28
C LEU A 67 -9.07 12.18 12.14
N TRP A 68 -9.01 13.51 12.24
CA TRP A 68 -8.39 14.36 11.21
C TRP A 68 -6.91 14.03 10.93
N PRO A 69 -6.02 13.96 11.95
CA PRO A 69 -4.63 13.59 11.70
C PRO A 69 -4.50 12.15 11.18
N LEU A 70 -5.34 11.22 11.64
CA LEU A 70 -5.36 9.84 11.16
C LEU A 70 -5.71 9.77 9.65
N ILE A 71 -6.73 10.51 9.22
CA ILE A 71 -7.13 10.63 7.81
C ILE A 71 -6.00 11.26 7.00
N PHE A 72 -5.38 12.33 7.50
CA PHE A 72 -4.27 12.99 6.82
C PHE A 72 -3.09 12.04 6.62
N VAL A 73 -2.66 11.34 7.68
CA VAL A 73 -1.59 10.34 7.61
C VAL A 73 -1.94 9.21 6.64
N TYR A 74 -3.19 8.75 6.65
CA TYR A 74 -3.67 7.73 5.72
C TYR A 74 -3.57 8.19 4.25
N VAL A 75 -4.02 9.42 3.94
CA VAL A 75 -3.95 9.98 2.59
C VAL A 75 -2.48 10.10 2.14
N VAL A 76 -1.61 10.62 3.00
CA VAL A 76 -0.18 10.75 2.71
C VAL A 76 0.46 9.39 2.47
N ALA A 77 0.21 8.39 3.32
CA ALA A 77 0.72 7.03 3.15
C ALA A 77 0.32 6.42 1.81
N ARG A 78 -0.91 6.70 1.36
CA ARG A 78 -1.41 6.24 0.05
C ARG A 78 -0.68 6.89 -1.11
N LEU A 79 -0.48 8.21 -1.05
CA LEU A 79 0.25 8.95 -2.06
C LEU A 79 1.72 8.51 -2.12
N VAL A 80 2.33 8.23 -0.97
CA VAL A 80 3.70 7.70 -0.88
C VAL A 80 3.80 6.33 -1.55
N LEU A 81 2.91 5.37 -1.25
CA LEU A 81 2.96 4.05 -1.90
C LEU A 81 2.75 4.14 -3.42
N VAL A 82 1.83 4.99 -3.87
CA VAL A 82 1.61 5.20 -5.31
C VAL A 82 2.84 5.81 -5.96
N GLY A 83 3.41 6.88 -5.37
CA GLY A 83 4.61 7.54 -5.88
C GLY A 83 5.82 6.61 -5.92
N LEU A 84 6.05 5.83 -4.85
CA LEU A 84 7.12 4.85 -4.79
C LEU A 84 6.91 3.69 -5.76
N SER A 85 5.66 3.24 -5.97
CA SER A 85 5.36 2.20 -6.97
C SER A 85 5.75 2.68 -8.38
N PHE A 86 5.45 3.94 -8.72
CA PHE A 86 5.86 4.52 -10.00
C PHE A 86 7.37 4.75 -10.09
N ALA A 87 8.02 5.16 -8.99
CA ALA A 87 9.47 5.30 -8.95
C ALA A 87 10.16 3.95 -9.20
N GLN A 88 9.64 2.87 -8.63
CA GLN A 88 10.12 1.51 -8.83
C GLN A 88 9.94 1.02 -10.26
N TRP A 89 8.83 1.35 -10.91
CA TRP A 89 8.65 1.09 -12.34
C TRP A 89 9.65 1.85 -13.22
N ARG A 90 10.00 3.07 -12.84
CA ARG A 90 10.99 3.86 -13.58
C ARG A 90 12.42 3.33 -13.40
N SER A 91 12.74 2.74 -12.26
CA SER A 91 14.07 2.22 -11.95
C SER A 91 14.32 0.79 -12.45
N LEU A 92 13.34 0.16 -13.11
CA LEU A 92 13.54 -1.15 -13.74
C LEU A 92 14.68 -1.06 -14.76
N PRO A 93 15.67 -1.97 -14.71
CA PRO A 93 16.79 -1.96 -15.64
C PRO A 93 16.28 -2.07 -17.08
N GLY A 94 16.90 -1.31 -17.99
CA GLY A 94 16.54 -1.28 -19.42
C GLY A 94 16.52 -2.65 -20.09
N ASP A 95 17.18 -3.64 -19.50
CA ASP A 95 17.22 -5.05 -19.90
C ASP A 95 15.85 -5.75 -19.83
N VAL A 96 14.91 -5.29 -18.98
CA VAL A 96 13.52 -5.79 -18.97
C VAL A 96 12.73 -5.29 -20.19
N PHE A 97 13.17 -4.19 -20.79
CA PHE A 97 12.65 -3.68 -22.06
C PHE A 97 13.47 -4.15 -23.27
N ALA A 98 14.56 -4.90 -23.05
CA ALA A 98 15.25 -5.57 -24.13
C ALA A 98 14.28 -6.59 -24.73
N ASP A 99 14.04 -6.43 -26.02
CA ASP A 99 13.09 -7.16 -26.84
C ASP A 99 13.08 -8.63 -26.43
N VAL A 100 11.97 -9.11 -25.84
CA VAL A 100 11.68 -10.53 -25.84
C VAL A 100 11.88 -10.93 -27.29
N GLU A 101 12.83 -11.79 -27.62
CA GLU A 101 13.02 -12.28 -28.98
C GLU A 101 11.79 -13.13 -29.36
N VAL A 102 10.65 -12.47 -29.58
CA VAL A 102 9.38 -13.08 -29.99
C VAL A 102 9.58 -13.79 -31.33
N HIS A 103 10.58 -13.37 -32.10
CA HIS A 103 11.03 -14.01 -33.33
C HIS A 103 11.57 -15.43 -33.14
N TYR A 104 11.99 -15.84 -31.93
CA TYR A 104 12.37 -17.23 -31.63
C TYR A 104 11.17 -18.14 -31.30
N TYR A 105 10.03 -17.56 -30.90
CA TYR A 105 8.88 -18.32 -30.38
C TYR A 105 7.70 -18.46 -31.35
N ILE A 106 7.68 -17.70 -32.45
CA ILE A 106 6.67 -17.84 -33.51
C ILE A 106 7.31 -18.64 -34.65
N PRO A 107 7.09 -19.97 -34.71
CA PRO A 107 7.51 -20.73 -35.89
C PRO A 107 6.71 -20.22 -37.10
N HIS A 108 7.43 -19.95 -38.18
CA HIS A 108 6.92 -19.64 -39.51
C HIS A 108 6.35 -20.89 -40.19
#